data_AF-A0A8S3QQS6-F1
#
_entry.id   AF-A0A8S3QQS6-F1
#
_cell.length_a   1.000
_cell.length_b   1.000
_cell.length_c   1.000
_cell.angle_alpha   90.00
_cell.angle_beta   90.00
_cell.angle_gamma   90.00
#
_symmetry.space_group_name_H-M   'P 1'
#
loop_
_entity.id
_entity.type
_entity.pdbx_description
1 polymer ?
#
loop_
_entity_poly.entity_id
_entity_poly.type
_entity_poly.pdbx_seq_one_letter_code
_entity_poly.pdbx_strand_id
1 'polypeptide(L)'
;MNFNLRVTATNDICLINAYMPTHTTNSQHEYMECLDIISDIIQKYENTHKIVLAGDLNGTLQTSRANKHDKILRQFTGDVNLTTGVEIENTHTFFHHAGNSSSQIDYILVQDKNLVAEYKIEDKSSANTSAHTIVKMEITCQMTNTRYSSKID
;
A
#
# COMPACT_ATOMS: atom_id res chain seq x y z
N MET A 1 -24.62 1.91 27.55
CA MET A 1 -25.01 0.69 26.81
C MET A 1 -23.90 -0.32 27.00
N ASN A 2 -24.15 -1.41 27.73
CA ASN A 2 -23.13 -2.43 28.01
C ASN A 2 -23.30 -3.59 27.04
N PHE A 3 -22.22 -3.95 26.35
CA PHE A 3 -22.12 -5.17 25.58
C PHE A 3 -20.96 -6.00 26.13
N ASN A 4 -21.25 -7.26 26.45
CA ASN A 4 -20.24 -8.28 26.64
C ASN A 4 -20.00 -8.95 25.28
N LEU A 5 -18.77 -8.87 24.79
CA LEU A 5 -18.33 -9.50 23.56
C LEU A 5 -17.00 -10.22 23.84
N ARG A 6 -16.92 -11.50 23.50
CA ARG A 6 -15.73 -12.34 23.65
C ARG A 6 -15.23 -12.67 22.24
N VAL A 7 -13.96 -12.36 21.94
CA VAL A 7 -13.39 -12.42 20.58
C VAL A 7 -12.04 -13.16 20.60
N THR A 8 -11.76 -13.91 19.52
CA THR A 8 -10.51 -14.65 19.28
C THR A 8 -10.12 -14.57 17.78
N ALA A 9 -9.25 -13.60 17.43
CA ALA A 9 -8.29 -13.62 16.31
C ALA A 9 -7.15 -12.62 16.62
N THR A 10 -5.90 -12.90 16.16
CA THR A 10 -4.70 -12.73 16.99
C THR A 10 -3.62 -11.71 16.56
N ASN A 11 -3.68 -11.09 15.37
CA ASN A 11 -2.54 -10.30 14.85
C ASN A 11 -2.94 -8.85 14.51
N ASP A 12 -2.10 -7.90 14.94
CA ASP A 12 -2.25 -6.45 14.67
C ASP A 12 -1.94 -6.09 13.20
N ILE A 13 -2.18 -4.84 12.77
CA ILE A 13 -1.86 -4.37 11.41
C ILE A 13 -0.66 -3.43 11.46
N CYS A 14 0.31 -3.63 10.55
CA CYS A 14 1.39 -2.69 10.27
C CYS A 14 1.09 -1.99 8.94
N LEU A 15 0.73 -0.71 9.02
CA LEU A 15 0.51 0.14 7.84
C LEU A 15 1.78 0.96 7.56
N ILE A 16 2.37 0.72 6.39
CA ILE A 16 3.52 1.46 5.87
C ILE A 16 2.97 2.39 4.78
N ASN A 17 3.11 3.69 4.96
CA ASN A 17 2.75 4.67 3.93
C ASN A 17 4.04 5.28 3.35
N ALA A 18 4.25 5.17 2.04
CA ALA A 18 5.49 5.57 1.38
C ALA A 18 5.22 6.57 0.24
N TYR A 19 6.15 7.52 0.06
CA TYR A 19 6.23 8.38 -1.10
C TYR A 19 7.61 8.17 -1.74
N MET A 20 7.65 7.37 -2.80
CA MET A 20 8.89 6.85 -3.38
C MET A 20 9.55 7.86 -4.33
N PRO A 21 10.89 7.82 -4.49
CA PRO A 21 11.59 8.68 -5.44
C PRO A 21 11.06 8.55 -6.88
N THR A 22 10.78 9.69 -7.52
CA THR A 22 10.42 9.75 -8.94
C THR A 22 11.62 9.43 -9.84
N HIS A 23 11.36 9.14 -11.12
CA HIS A 23 12.41 8.95 -12.12
C HIS A 23 13.18 10.24 -12.44
N THR A 24 14.32 10.43 -11.77
CA THR A 24 15.33 11.45 -12.11
C THR A 24 16.69 10.80 -12.41
N THR A 25 17.64 11.56 -12.96
CA THR A 25 19.00 11.07 -13.17
C THR A 25 19.61 10.65 -11.82
N ASN A 26 20.04 9.39 -11.70
CA ASN A 26 20.58 8.75 -10.49
C ASN A 26 19.59 8.38 -9.36
N SER A 27 18.28 8.58 -9.53
CA SER A 27 17.24 8.21 -8.55
C SER A 27 17.16 6.72 -8.19
N GLN A 28 17.76 5.84 -8.99
CA GLN A 28 17.69 4.39 -8.76
C GLN A 28 18.28 3.99 -7.40
N HIS A 29 19.35 4.64 -6.96
CA HIS A 29 19.99 4.31 -5.69
C HIS A 29 19.08 4.67 -4.51
N GLU A 30 18.55 5.90 -4.50
CA GLU A 30 17.60 6.38 -3.49
C GLU A 30 16.34 5.50 -3.47
N TYR A 31 15.84 5.10 -4.64
CA TYR A 31 14.68 4.23 -4.76
C TYR A 31 14.93 2.86 -4.11
N MET A 32 16.11 2.27 -4.32
CA MET A 32 16.49 1.00 -3.68
C MET A 32 16.69 1.15 -2.18
N GLU A 33 17.33 2.23 -1.71
CA GLU A 33 17.50 2.49 -0.28
C GLU A 33 16.14 2.63 0.44
N CYS A 34 15.16 3.29 -0.19
CA CYS A 34 13.81 3.36 0.36
C CYS A 34 13.16 1.97 0.46
N LEU A 35 13.33 1.11 -0.55
CA LEU A 35 12.81 -0.25 -0.51
C LEU A 35 13.51 -1.13 0.53
N ASP A 36 14.81 -0.95 0.73
CA ASP A 36 15.57 -1.65 1.78
C ASP A 36 15.02 -1.29 3.17
N ILE A 37 14.76 -0.01 3.42
CA ILE A 37 14.12 0.45 4.67
C ILE A 37 12.72 -0.17 4.84
N ILE A 38 11.92 -0.20 3.78
CA ILE A 38 10.59 -0.83 3.83
C ILE A 38 10.72 -2.34 4.11
N SER A 39 11.68 -3.01 3.48
CA SER A 39 11.98 -4.43 3.69
C SER A 39 12.32 -4.72 5.15
N ASP A 40 13.18 -3.90 5.76
CA ASP A 40 13.55 -4.02 7.17
C ASP A 40 12.33 -3.88 8.10
N ILE A 41 11.41 -2.97 7.79
CA ILE A 41 10.15 -2.81 8.54
C ILE A 41 9.28 -4.05 8.38
N ILE A 42 9.14 -4.58 7.15
CA ILE A 42 8.36 -5.79 6.88
C ILE A 42 8.93 -6.98 7.66
N GLN A 43 10.22 -7.26 7.53
CA GLN A 43 10.88 -8.37 8.25
C GLN A 43 10.71 -8.27 9.77
N LYS A 44 10.76 -7.05 10.31
CA LYS A 44 10.57 -6.81 11.74
C LYS A 44 9.16 -7.19 12.21
N TYR A 45 8.13 -6.96 11.39
CA TYR A 45 6.74 -7.07 11.82
C TYR A 45 5.95 -8.22 11.18
N GLU A 46 6.41 -8.87 10.12
CA GLU A 46 5.65 -9.87 9.34
C GLU A 46 5.18 -11.08 10.17
N ASN A 47 5.91 -11.44 11.23
CA ASN A 47 5.55 -12.55 12.11
C ASN A 47 4.52 -12.20 13.18
N THR A 48 4.26 -10.90 13.39
CA THR A 48 3.40 -10.39 14.48
C THR A 48 2.23 -9.57 13.96
N HIS A 49 2.38 -8.95 12.80
CA HIS A 49 1.41 -8.07 12.19
C HIS A 49 1.08 -8.52 10.78
N LYS A 50 -0.12 -8.13 10.34
CA LYS A 50 -0.49 -8.12 8.93
C LYS A 50 0.10 -6.89 8.27
N ILE A 51 0.85 -7.09 7.18
CA ILE A 51 1.54 -6.01 6.48
C ILE A 51 0.63 -5.40 5.41
N VAL A 52 0.55 -4.07 5.42
CA VAL A 52 -0.09 -3.24 4.39
C VAL A 52 0.89 -2.15 3.97
N LEU A 53 1.26 -2.08 2.69
CA LEU A 53 2.07 -1.02 2.10
C LEU A 53 1.19 -0.14 1.20
N ALA A 54 1.12 1.15 1.46
CA ALA A 54 0.33 2.10 0.69
C ALA A 54 1.18 3.29 0.22
N GLY A 55 0.76 3.93 -0.88
CA GLY A 55 1.28 5.24 -1.29
C GLY A 55 1.66 5.33 -2.77
N ASP A 56 2.32 6.42 -3.12
CA ASP A 56 2.88 6.65 -4.46
C ASP A 56 4.23 5.92 -4.53
N LEU A 57 4.22 4.77 -5.20
CA LEU A 57 5.38 3.93 -5.34
C LEU A 57 6.26 4.31 -6.53
N ASN A 58 5.86 5.28 -7.37
CA ASN A 58 6.65 5.76 -8.52
C ASN A 58 7.24 4.65 -9.43
N GLY A 59 6.54 3.52 -9.53
CA GLY A 59 6.85 2.39 -10.40
C GLY A 59 5.59 1.57 -10.67
N THR A 60 5.54 0.83 -11.78
CA THR A 60 4.37 0.02 -12.13
C THR A 60 4.57 -1.49 -11.96
N LEU A 61 3.54 -2.16 -11.46
CA LEU A 61 3.47 -3.62 -11.37
C LEU A 61 3.15 -4.31 -12.70
N GLN A 62 2.74 -3.55 -13.73
CA GLN A 62 2.42 -4.10 -15.05
C GLN A 62 3.69 -4.52 -15.81
N THR A 63 3.70 -5.72 -16.39
CA THR A 63 4.86 -6.29 -17.10
C THR A 63 5.10 -5.66 -18.48
N SER A 64 4.10 -5.01 -19.06
CA SER A 64 4.16 -4.38 -20.39
C SER A 64 5.02 -3.11 -20.44
N ARG A 65 5.37 -2.54 -19.28
CA ARG A 65 6.22 -1.35 -19.13
C ARG A 65 7.46 -1.73 -18.31
N ALA A 66 8.62 -1.35 -18.81
CA ALA A 66 9.89 -1.84 -18.28
C ALA A 66 10.93 -0.73 -18.15
N ASN A 67 10.58 0.34 -17.44
CA ASN A 67 11.61 1.22 -16.88
C ASN A 67 12.32 0.50 -15.72
N LYS A 68 13.37 1.11 -15.15
CA LYS A 68 14.16 0.49 -14.09
C LYS A 68 13.39 0.35 -12.75
N HIS A 69 12.61 1.35 -12.35
CA HIS A 69 11.86 1.29 -11.08
C HIS A 69 10.76 0.24 -11.17
N ASP A 70 10.10 0.08 -12.32
CA ASP A 70 9.09 -0.97 -12.52
C ASP A 70 9.69 -2.37 -12.27
N LYS A 71 10.90 -2.63 -12.78
CA LYS A 71 11.60 -3.91 -12.57
C LYS A 71 11.97 -4.11 -11.10
N ILE A 72 12.53 -3.08 -10.47
CA ILE A 72 12.95 -3.13 -9.06
C ILE A 72 11.74 -3.33 -8.16
N LEU A 73 10.66 -2.57 -8.38
CA LEU A 73 9.43 -2.66 -7.61
C LEU A 73 8.79 -4.05 -7.74
N ARG A 74 8.66 -4.58 -8.98
CA ARG A 74 8.11 -5.92 -9.18
C ARG A 74 8.91 -7.00 -8.47
N GLN A 75 10.25 -6.91 -8.57
CA GLN A 75 11.14 -7.82 -7.87
C GLN A 75 10.91 -7.75 -6.36
N PHE A 76 10.97 -6.54 -5.78
CA PHE A 76 10.71 -6.31 -4.36
C PHE A 76 9.35 -6.87 -3.93
N THR A 77 8.26 -6.54 -4.63
CA THR A 77 6.92 -7.03 -4.26
C THR A 77 6.80 -8.54 -4.35
N GLY A 78 7.51 -9.18 -5.28
CA GLY A 78 7.58 -10.64 -5.36
C GLY A 78 8.34 -11.23 -4.17
N ASP A 79 9.48 -10.64 -3.83
CA ASP A 79 10.36 -11.10 -2.74
C ASP A 79 9.68 -11.01 -1.36
N VAL A 80 8.92 -9.95 -1.10
CA VAL A 80 8.17 -9.76 0.16
C VAL A 80 6.70 -10.19 0.09
N ASN A 81 6.29 -10.87 -0.99
CA ASN A 81 4.94 -11.39 -1.21
C ASN A 81 3.83 -10.32 -1.06
N LEU A 82 4.03 -9.13 -1.63
CA LEU A 82 3.05 -8.05 -1.65
C LEU A 82 2.19 -8.10 -2.92
N THR A 83 0.87 -7.91 -2.76
CA THR A 83 -0.10 -7.91 -3.87
C THR A 83 -1.26 -6.95 -3.60
N THR A 84 -1.99 -6.54 -4.64
CA THR A 84 -3.25 -5.79 -4.51
C THR A 84 -4.38 -6.66 -3.93
N GLY A 85 -4.21 -7.99 -3.92
CA GLY A 85 -5.18 -8.95 -3.40
C GLY A 85 -6.35 -9.23 -4.33
N VAL A 86 -6.62 -8.34 -5.28
CA VAL A 86 -7.67 -8.45 -6.30
C VAL A 86 -7.17 -7.98 -7.66
N GLU A 87 -7.86 -8.42 -8.72
CA GLU A 87 -7.67 -7.89 -10.08
C GLU A 87 -8.25 -6.47 -10.17
N ILE A 88 -7.54 -5.58 -10.85
CA ILE A 88 -7.89 -4.16 -10.95
C ILE A 88 -8.30 -3.84 -12.40
N GLU A 89 -9.55 -3.44 -12.59
CA GLU A 89 -10.10 -3.10 -13.92
C GLU A 89 -9.62 -1.74 -14.45
N ASN A 90 -9.60 -0.69 -13.60
CA ASN A 90 -9.05 0.64 -13.94
C ASN A 90 -7.67 0.79 -13.35
N THR A 91 -6.64 0.97 -14.19
CA THR A 91 -5.25 0.94 -13.73
C THR A 91 -4.62 2.31 -13.58
N HIS A 92 -5.21 3.42 -14.02
CA HIS A 92 -4.48 4.69 -14.00
C HIS A 92 -4.71 5.46 -12.70
N THR A 93 -3.63 5.74 -11.98
CA THR A 93 -3.66 6.54 -10.74
C THR A 93 -2.98 7.88 -10.90
N PHE A 94 -2.07 8.03 -11.86
CA PHE A 94 -1.41 9.29 -12.21
C PHE A 94 -1.75 9.70 -13.65
N PHE A 95 -2.00 11.00 -13.82
CA PHE A 95 -2.29 11.63 -15.11
C PHE A 95 -1.42 12.87 -15.27
N HIS A 96 -0.55 12.86 -16.27
CA HIS A 96 0.30 14.01 -16.55
C HIS A 96 -0.56 15.23 -16.91
N HIS A 97 -0.17 16.41 -16.44
CA HIS A 97 -0.94 17.66 -16.59
C HIS A 97 -1.20 18.04 -18.06
N ALA A 98 -0.32 17.64 -18.98
CA ALA A 98 -0.48 17.85 -20.41
C ALA A 98 -1.43 16.83 -21.09
N GLY A 99 -1.98 15.87 -20.34
CA GLY A 99 -2.92 14.85 -20.84
C GLY A 99 -2.31 13.80 -21.77
N ASN A 100 -0.98 13.79 -21.92
CA ASN A 100 -0.27 12.95 -22.88
C ASN A 100 0.19 11.60 -22.30
N SER A 101 0.12 11.40 -20.99
CA SER A 101 0.50 10.14 -20.36
C SER A 101 -0.27 9.87 -19.06
N SER A 102 -0.47 8.59 -18.79
CA SER A 102 -1.05 8.07 -17.55
C SER A 102 -0.32 6.81 -17.10
N SER A 103 -0.29 6.58 -15.79
CA SER A 103 0.37 5.41 -15.18
C SER A 103 -0.34 4.95 -13.92
N GLN A 104 -0.16 3.67 -13.59
CA GLN A 104 -0.45 3.13 -12.26
C GLN A 104 0.83 3.23 -11.43
N ILE A 105 0.86 4.12 -10.46
CA ILE A 105 2.00 4.28 -9.56
C ILE A 105 1.59 4.36 -8.08
N ASP A 106 0.31 4.59 -7.82
CA ASP A 106 -0.25 4.62 -6.47
C ASP A 106 -0.88 3.26 -6.16
N TYR A 107 -0.53 2.67 -5.02
CA TYR A 107 -0.96 1.32 -4.66
C TYR A 107 -1.34 1.22 -3.19
N ILE A 108 -2.20 0.25 -2.88
CA ILE A 108 -2.29 -0.36 -1.55
C ILE A 108 -2.03 -1.86 -1.74
N LEU A 109 -0.98 -2.37 -1.11
CA LEU A 109 -0.50 -3.74 -1.25
C LEU A 109 -0.56 -4.44 0.10
N VAL A 110 -0.87 -5.73 0.10
CA VAL A 110 -0.98 -6.57 1.29
C VAL A 110 -0.20 -7.86 1.11
N GLN A 111 0.30 -8.43 2.21
CA GLN A 111 0.84 -9.80 2.21
C GLN A 111 -0.26 -10.88 2.28
N ASP A 112 -1.39 -10.57 2.92
CA ASP A 112 -2.51 -11.48 3.09
C ASP A 112 -3.74 -10.96 2.35
N LYS A 113 -4.00 -11.53 1.17
CA LYS A 113 -5.14 -11.16 0.34
C LYS A 113 -6.50 -11.33 1.01
N ASN A 114 -6.61 -12.17 2.04
CA ASN A 114 -7.88 -12.38 2.75
C ASN A 114 -8.29 -11.18 3.60
N LEU A 115 -7.39 -10.20 3.79
CA LEU A 115 -7.70 -8.93 4.43
C LEU A 115 -8.55 -8.03 3.53
N VAL A 116 -8.44 -8.17 2.21
CA VAL A 116 -9.03 -7.23 1.25
C VAL A 116 -10.51 -7.57 1.05
N ALA A 117 -11.39 -6.70 1.55
CA ALA A 117 -12.83 -6.78 1.26
C ALA A 117 -13.16 -6.08 -0.06
N GLU A 118 -12.51 -4.95 -0.32
CA GLU A 118 -12.72 -4.15 -1.52
C GLU A 118 -11.44 -3.40 -1.91
N TYR A 119 -11.22 -3.22 -3.21
CA TYR A 119 -10.18 -2.35 -3.75
C TYR A 119 -10.77 -1.52 -4.89
N LYS A 120 -10.57 -0.20 -4.85
CA LYS A 120 -11.10 0.72 -5.85
C LYS A 120 -10.11 1.83 -6.16
N ILE A 121 -10.11 2.25 -7.42
CA ILE A 121 -9.49 3.48 -7.87
C ILE A 121 -10.65 4.41 -8.23
N GLU A 122 -10.83 5.47 -7.45
CA GLU A 122 -11.91 6.42 -7.69
C GLU A 122 -11.55 7.32 -8.87
N ASP A 123 -12.52 7.59 -9.74
CA ASP A 123 -12.32 8.50 -10.87
C ASP A 123 -12.03 9.93 -10.38
N LYS A 124 -11.37 10.72 -11.23
CA LYS A 124 -11.08 12.14 -10.90
C LYS A 124 -12.38 12.90 -10.66
N SER A 125 -12.67 13.14 -9.38
CA SER A 125 -13.62 14.16 -8.94
C SER A 125 -13.22 15.53 -9.51
N SER A 126 -14.20 16.35 -9.87
CA SER A 126 -13.96 17.75 -10.25
C SER A 126 -13.32 18.59 -9.14
N ALA A 127 -13.39 18.12 -7.89
CA ALA A 127 -12.72 18.73 -6.74
C ALA A 127 -11.26 18.28 -6.57
N ASN A 128 -10.81 17.24 -7.28
CA ASN A 128 -9.44 16.76 -7.17
C ASN A 128 -8.49 17.60 -8.05
N THR A 129 -7.68 18.44 -7.42
CA THR A 129 -6.69 19.29 -8.10
C THR A 129 -5.35 18.58 -8.32
N SER A 130 -5.20 17.32 -7.89
CA SER A 130 -3.97 16.54 -8.04
C SER A 130 -3.84 15.92 -9.44
N ALA A 131 -2.59 15.67 -9.84
CA ALA A 131 -2.29 14.78 -10.96
C ALA A 131 -2.70 13.33 -10.66
N HIS A 132 -2.78 12.97 -9.38
CA HIS A 132 -3.11 11.62 -8.90
C HIS A 132 -4.60 11.47 -8.59
N THR A 133 -5.10 10.24 -8.65
CA THR A 133 -6.45 9.88 -8.23
C THR A 133 -6.42 9.05 -6.94
N ILE A 134 -7.57 8.91 -6.27
CA ILE A 134 -7.64 8.21 -4.99
C ILE A 134 -7.62 6.70 -5.21
N VAL A 135 -6.72 6.03 -4.50
CA VAL A 135 -6.71 4.57 -4.32
C VAL A 135 -7.31 4.25 -2.96
N LYS A 136 -8.31 3.37 -2.94
CA LYS A 136 -9.04 2.98 -1.74
C LYS A 136 -9.02 1.47 -1.57
N MET A 137 -8.79 1.02 -0.34
CA MET A 137 -8.92 -0.38 0.04
C MET A 137 -9.77 -0.45 1.30
N GLU A 138 -10.79 -1.32 1.28
CA GLU A 138 -11.50 -1.74 2.48
C GLU A 138 -10.88 -3.03 2.99
N ILE A 139 -10.50 -3.04 4.27
CA ILE A 139 -9.90 -4.21 4.91
C ILE A 139 -10.78 -4.75 6.03
N THR A 140 -10.89 -6.07 6.11
CA THR A 140 -11.55 -6.75 7.22
C THR A 140 -10.54 -7.05 8.31
N CYS A 141 -10.74 -6.46 9.49
CA CYS A 141 -9.92 -6.75 10.67
C CYS A 141 -10.79 -6.95 11.91
N GLN A 142 -10.32 -7.80 12.83
CA GLN A 142 -10.96 -7.97 14.13
C GLN A 142 -10.23 -7.10 15.15
N MET A 143 -10.91 -6.10 15.71
CA MET A 143 -10.34 -5.25 16.75
C MET A 143 -10.41 -5.92 18.13
N THR A 144 -9.30 -5.90 18.87
CA THR A 144 -9.26 -6.20 20.29
C THR A 144 -9.54 -4.93 21.10
N ASN A 145 -10.51 -4.99 22.01
CA ASN A 145 -10.85 -3.86 22.86
C ASN A 145 -9.98 -3.88 24.12
N THR A 146 -8.75 -3.39 24.02
CA THR A 146 -7.85 -3.27 25.17
C THR A 146 -8.30 -2.07 26.02
N ARG A 147 -9.14 -2.34 27.03
CA ARG A 147 -9.46 -1.31 28.03
C ARG A 147 -8.19 -1.01 28.81
N TYR A 148 -7.55 0.11 28.53
CA TYR A 148 -6.61 0.71 29.47
C TYR A 148 -7.39 1.05 30.74
N SER A 149 -7.27 0.20 31.77
CA SER A 149 -7.65 0.62 33.11
C SER A 149 -6.64 1.69 33.51
N SER A 150 -7.03 2.96 33.47
CA SER A 150 -6.32 3.98 34.22
C SER A 150 -6.39 3.57 35.69
N LYS A 151 -5.31 2.96 36.19
CA LYS A 151 -5.06 2.99 37.63
C LYS A 151 -4.78 4.45 37.95
N ILE A 152 -5.82 5.14 38.41
CA ILE A 152 -5.67 6.38 39.14
C ILE A 152 -5.25 5.92 40.54
N ASP A 153 -3.94 5.93 40.79
CA ASP A 153 -3.40 5.86 42.15
C ASP A 153 -3.44 7.27 42.77
#